data_AF-A0A1I6R1N2-F1
#
_entry.id   AF-A0A1I6R1N2-F1
#
_cell.length_a   1.000
_cell.length_b   1.000
_cell.length_c   1.000
_cell.angle_alpha   90.00
_cell.angle_beta   90.00
_cell.angle_gamma   90.00
#
_symmetry.space_group_name_H-M   'P 1'
#
loop_
_entity.id
_entity.type
_entity.pdbx_description
1 polymer ?
#
loop_
_entity_poly.entity_id
_entity_poly.type
_entity_poly.pdbx_seq_one_letter_code
_entity_poly.pdbx_strand_id
1 'polypeptide(L)'
;MARYVLEGEWSGYSSSQRRVVHRETINERRRARYEGRGRLFAVRFTDGTMLELSVRPVRRGEKVETLLGYGSLISEAEASTATCFQVRPISGSDEAA
;
A
#
# COMPACT_ATOMS: atom_id res chain seq x y z
N MET A 1 -7.07 18.65 -12.80
CA MET A 1 -7.24 17.26 -12.34
C MET A 1 -6.70 17.14 -10.94
N ALA A 2 -7.52 16.70 -9.98
CA ALA A 2 -7.04 16.35 -8.65
C ALA A 2 -6.11 15.14 -8.75
N ARG A 3 -4.91 15.25 -8.18
CA ARG A 3 -3.95 14.15 -8.07
C ARG A 3 -3.92 13.72 -6.61
N TYR A 4 -3.87 12.42 -6.39
CA TYR A 4 -3.77 11.84 -5.05
C TYR A 4 -2.50 11.02 -4.96
N VAL A 5 -1.92 10.91 -3.77
CA VAL A 5 -0.80 10.01 -3.49
C VAL A 5 -1.35 8.82 -2.73
N LEU A 6 -1.06 7.62 -3.25
CA LEU A 6 -1.18 6.37 -2.51
C LEU A 6 0.17 6.07 -1.89
N GLU A 7 0.21 5.96 -0.57
CA GLU A 7 1.41 5.57 0.18
C GLU A 7 1.15 4.24 0.88
N GLY A 8 2.05 3.28 0.63
CA GLY A 8 2.08 2.01 1.34
C GLY A 8 3.22 2.00 2.33
N GLU A 9 2.85 1.98 3.60
CA GLU A 9 3.78 1.97 4.71
C GLU A 9 3.90 0.56 5.26
N TRP A 10 5.12 0.02 5.23
CA TRP A 10 5.41 -1.25 5.86
C TRP A 10 5.62 -1.02 7.35
N SER A 11 4.84 -1.72 8.17
CA SER A 11 4.95 -1.76 9.62
C SER A 11 5.43 -3.16 10.04
N GLY A 12 6.57 -3.18 10.72
CA GLY A 12 7.17 -4.41 11.25
C GLY A 12 6.87 -4.63 12.73
N TYR A 13 7.59 -5.57 13.33
CA TYR A 13 7.50 -5.91 14.76
C TYR A 13 7.81 -4.76 15.73
N SER A 14 8.51 -3.71 15.26
CA SER A 14 8.83 -2.52 16.06
C SER A 14 8.53 -1.25 15.27
N SER A 15 8.11 -0.19 15.97
CA SER A 15 7.79 1.12 15.38
C SER A 15 8.96 1.75 14.62
N SER A 16 10.19 1.36 14.94
CA SER A 16 11.43 1.76 14.24
C SER A 16 11.60 1.16 12.85
N GLN A 17 10.83 0.13 12.48
CA GLN A 17 10.89 -0.47 11.15
C GLN A 17 9.79 0.05 10.20
N ARG A 18 9.09 1.12 10.58
CA ARG A 18 8.08 1.77 9.75
C ARG A 18 8.73 2.49 8.58
N ARG A 19 8.46 2.06 7.35
CA ARG A 19 9.00 2.68 6.13
C ARG A 19 7.97 2.73 5.01
N VAL A 20 7.93 3.86 4.29
CA VAL A 20 7.18 3.94 3.04
C VAL A 20 7.89 3.07 2.00
N VAL A 21 7.24 2.01 1.57
CA VAL A 21 7.74 1.07 0.55
C VAL A 21 7.01 1.22 -0.78
N HIS A 22 5.86 1.88 -0.77
CA HIS A 22 5.10 2.19 -1.96
C HIS A 22 4.67 3.65 -1.95
N ARG A 23 4.82 4.34 -3.08
CA ARG A 23 4.35 5.69 -3.31
C ARG A 23 4.02 5.84 -4.78
N GLU A 24 2.77 6.11 -5.10
CA GLU A 24 2.36 6.39 -6.47
C GLU A 24 1.35 7.53 -6.53
N THR A 25 1.28 8.19 -7.68
CA THR A 25 0.22 9.17 -7.95
C THR A 25 -0.97 8.47 -8.59
N ILE A 26 -2.15 8.62 -7.97
CA ILE A 26 -3.39 8.01 -8.43
C ILE A 26 -4.43 9.06 -8.82
N ASN A 27 -5.41 8.61 -9.61
CA ASN A 27 -6.57 9.40 -9.98
C ASN A 27 -7.71 9.27 -8.95
N GLU A 28 -8.74 10.11 -9.13
CA GLU A 28 -9.92 10.15 -8.28
C GLU A 28 -10.70 8.82 -8.26
N ARG A 29 -10.80 8.13 -9.39
CA ARG A 29 -11.48 6.83 -9.49
C ARG A 29 -10.82 5.77 -8.61
N ARG A 30 -9.49 5.70 -8.60
CA ARG A 30 -8.74 4.78 -7.73
C ARG A 30 -8.85 5.21 -6.27
N ARG A 31 -8.75 6.51 -5.98
CA ARG A 31 -8.93 7.09 -4.63
C ARG A 31 -10.30 6.74 -4.02
N ALA A 32 -11.38 6.77 -4.79
CA ALA A 32 -12.72 6.44 -4.31
C ALA A 32 -12.83 5.02 -3.71
N ARG A 33 -12.00 4.07 -4.17
CA ARG A 33 -11.97 2.69 -3.61
C ARG A 33 -11.50 2.67 -2.15
N TYR A 34 -10.63 3.60 -1.77
CA TYR A 34 -10.08 3.69 -0.42
C TYR A 34 -11.00 4.48 0.52
N GLU A 35 -11.75 5.45 0.01
CA GLU A 35 -12.71 6.22 0.82
C GLU A 35 -13.90 5.36 1.26
N GLY A 36 -14.41 4.50 0.38
CA GLY A 36 -15.55 3.62 0.70
C GLY A 36 -15.24 2.43 1.61
N ARG A 37 -13.95 2.14 1.87
CA ARG A 37 -13.51 0.96 2.63
C ARG A 37 -13.06 1.26 4.07
N GLY A 38 -13.15 2.52 4.51
CA GLY A 38 -12.67 2.97 5.81
C GLY A 38 -11.16 3.20 5.85
N ARG A 39 -10.71 3.90 6.89
CA ARG A 39 -9.33 4.42 7.05
C ARG A 39 -8.18 3.40 7.01
N LEU A 40 -8.47 2.10 7.05
CA LEU A 40 -7.50 1.05 7.29
C LEU A 40 -7.63 -0.01 6.21
N PHE A 41 -7.10 0.29 5.03
CA PHE A 41 -6.85 -0.73 4.03
C PHE A 41 -5.44 -1.28 4.25
N ALA A 42 -5.33 -2.49 4.80
CA ALA A 42 -4.06 -3.06 5.21
C ALA A 42 -3.90 -4.51 4.74
N VAL A 43 -2.70 -4.82 4.25
CA VAL A 43 -2.29 -6.19 3.91
C VAL A 43 -1.47 -6.71 5.07
N ARG A 44 -2.02 -7.68 5.81
CA ARG A 44 -1.35 -8.30 6.95
C ARG A 44 -0.59 -9.54 6.48
N PHE A 45 0.67 -9.63 6.82
CA PHE A 45 1.47 -10.80 6.52
C PHE A 45 1.39 -11.82 7.66
N THR A 46 1.58 -13.10 7.36
CA THR A 46 1.50 -14.15 8.40
C THR A 46 2.65 -14.11 9.39
N ASP A 47 3.75 -13.43 9.05
CA ASP A 47 4.82 -13.09 9.98
C ASP A 47 4.43 -11.94 10.94
N GLY A 48 3.20 -11.45 10.90
CA GLY A 48 2.74 -10.38 11.78
C GLY A 48 3.15 -8.97 11.32
N THR A 49 3.86 -8.84 10.21
CA THR A 49 4.13 -7.55 9.56
C THR A 49 2.88 -7.08 8.80
N MET A 50 2.78 -5.79 8.50
CA MET A 50 1.59 -5.25 7.85
C MET A 50 1.94 -4.08 6.93
N LEU A 51 1.37 -4.07 5.73
CA LEU A 51 1.44 -2.97 4.78
C LEU A 51 0.15 -2.13 4.89
N GLU A 52 0.26 -0.96 5.51
CA GLU A 52 -0.84 0.00 5.62
C GLU A 52 -0.89 0.88 4.38
N LEU A 53 -2.05 0.99 3.74
CA LEU A 53 -2.27 1.82 2.57
C LEU A 53 -3.04 3.08 2.97
N SER A 54 -2.47 4.23 2.65
CA SER A 54 -3.06 5.54 2.91
C SER A 54 -3.14 6.35 1.64
N VAL A 55 -4.22 7.13 1.50
CA VAL A 55 -4.43 8.00 0.34
C VAL A 55 -4.60 9.43 0.82
N ARG A 56 -3.85 10.35 0.21
CA ARG A 56 -3.94 11.79 0.50
C ARG A 56 -3.94 12.62 -0.78
N PRO A 57 -4.51 13.83 -0.78
CA PRO A 57 -4.37 14.74 -1.92
C PRO A 57 -2.90 15.18 -2.11
N VAL A 58 -2.48 15.34 -3.37
CA VAL A 58 -1.19 15.93 -3.72
C VAL A 58 -1.23 17.43 -3.43
N ARG A 59 -0.24 17.95 -2.72
CA ARG A 59 -0.13 19.38 -2.44
C ARG A 59 0.30 20.13 -3.70
N ARG A 60 -0.14 21.37 -3.84
CA ARG A 60 0.24 22.21 -4.98
C ARG A 60 1.77 22.39 -5.00
N GLY A 61 2.42 22.01 -6.11
CA GLY A 61 3.88 22.10 -6.28
C GLY A 61 4.67 20.95 -5.65
N GLU A 62 4.02 19.96 -5.03
CA GLU A 62 4.68 18.77 -4.51
C GLU A 62 5.22 17.90 -5.66
N LYS A 63 6.51 17.58 -5.61
CA LYS A 63 7.11 16.54 -6.45
C LYS A 63 6.98 15.21 -5.73
N VAL A 64 6.11 14.36 -6.25
CA VAL A 64 5.91 13.00 -5.73
C VAL A 64 6.92 12.09 -6.42
N GLU A 65 7.87 11.56 -5.67
CA GLU A 65 8.78 10.52 -6.17
C GLU A 65 8.06 9.17 -6.15
N THR A 66 8.03 8.51 -7.30
CA THR A 66 7.39 7.20 -7.42
C THR A 66 8.27 6.12 -6.80
N LEU A 67 7.69 5.31 -5.92
CA LEU A 67 8.31 4.14 -5.31
C LEU A 67 7.37 2.95 -5.51
N LEU A 68 7.73 1.96 -6.33
CA LEU A 68 6.84 0.87 -6.72
C LEU A 68 7.12 -0.44 -5.97
N GLY A 69 7.10 -0.42 -4.64
CA GLY A 69 7.13 -1.65 -3.85
C GLY A 69 5.74 -2.29 -3.75
N TYR A 70 5.67 -3.63 -3.74
CA TYR A 70 4.44 -4.39 -3.47
C TYR A 70 3.22 -4.09 -4.36
N GLY A 71 3.41 -3.46 -5.54
CA GLY A 71 2.31 -3.03 -6.42
C GLY A 71 1.34 -4.15 -6.84
N SER A 72 1.85 -5.37 -7.03
CA SER A 72 1.01 -6.55 -7.34
C SER A 72 0.10 -6.91 -6.17
N LEU A 73 0.62 -6.94 -4.94
CA LEU A 73 -0.18 -7.21 -3.73
C LEU A 73 -1.21 -6.11 -3.47
N ILE A 74 -0.86 -4.85 -3.72
CA ILE A 74 -1.77 -3.72 -3.58
C ILE A 74 -2.94 -3.88 -4.56
N SER A 75 -2.65 -4.21 -5.82
CA SER A 75 -3.66 -4.43 -6.86
C SER A 75 -4.57 -5.61 -6.54
N GLU A 76 -4.01 -6.71 -6.03
CA GLU A 76 -4.76 -7.89 -5.61
C GLU A 76 -5.68 -7.57 -4.41
N ALA A 77 -5.16 -6.85 -3.42
CA ALA A 77 -5.94 -6.40 -2.29
C ALA A 77 -7.07 -5.45 -2.75
N GLU A 78 -6.79 -4.49 -3.63
CA GLU A 78 -7.81 -3.60 -4.20
C GLU A 78 -8.93 -4.37 -4.91
N ALA A 79 -8.59 -5.47 -5.61
CA ALA A 79 -9.55 -6.34 -6.27
C ALA A 79 -10.40 -7.16 -5.28
N SER A 80 -9.87 -7.45 -4.10
CA SER A 80 -10.61 -8.11 -3.04
C SER A 80 -11.68 -7.20 -2.41
N THR A 81 -12.77 -7.80 -1.93
CA THR A 81 -13.80 -7.17 -1.09
C THR A 81 -13.44 -7.14 0.40
N ALA A 82 -12.37 -7.84 0.81
CA ALA A 82 -11.93 -7.89 2.19
C ALA A 82 -11.21 -6.59 2.60
N THR A 83 -11.47 -6.14 3.82
CA THR A 83 -10.81 -4.95 4.42
C THR A 83 -9.42 -5.27 4.98
N CYS A 84 -9.13 -6.54 5.27
CA CYS A 84 -7.85 -7.04 5.74
C CYS A 84 -7.43 -8.25 4.90
N PHE A 85 -6.27 -8.17 4.24
CA PHE A 85 -5.78 -9.21 3.35
C PHE A 85 -4.63 -9.96 4.01
N GLN A 86 -4.85 -11.22 4.40
CA GLN A 86 -3.81 -12.04 5.02
C GLN A 86 -2.98 -12.76 3.95
N VAL A 87 -1.73 -12.36 3.76
CA VAL A 87 -0.83 -12.92 2.74
C VAL A 87 0.33 -13.65 3.42
N ARG A 88 0.71 -14.82 2.92
CA ARG A 88 1.96 -15.47 3.38
C ARG A 88 3.13 -14.61 2.91
N PRO A 89 4.13 -14.31 3.77
CA PRO A 89 5.30 -13.57 3.35
C PRO A 89 5.92 -14.30 2.16
N ILE A 90 6.20 -13.56 1.10
CA ILE A 90 7.02 -14.05 0.00
C ILE A 90 8.41 -14.23 0.61
N SER A 91 8.72 -15.44 1.07
CA SER A 91 10.08 -15.82 1.42
C SER A 91 10.89 -15.65 0.15
N GLY A 92 11.91 -14.79 0.18
CA GLY A 92 12.76 -14.48 -0.98
C GLY A 92 13.64 -15.66 -1.39
N SER A 93 13.02 -16.76 -1.81
CA SER A 93 13.69 -18.02 -2.12
C SER A 93 13.30 -18.62 -3.47
N ASP A 94 12.61 -17.88 -4.34
CA ASP A 94 12.28 -18.32 -5.71
C ASP A 94 12.96 -17.46 -6.80
N GLU A 95 14.18 -16.98 -6.52
CA GLU A 95 15.16 -16.65 -7.56
C GLU A 95 16.39 -17.56 -7.38
N ALA A 96 16.23 -18.85 -7.73
CA ALA A 96 17.30 -19.72 -8.21
C ALA A 96 16.78 -21.15 -8.43
N ALA A 97 16.28 -21.45 -9.63
CA ALA A 97 16.37 -22.77 -10.24
C ALA A 97 16.27 -22.64 -11.77
#